data_AF-A0A435Z7U7-F1
#
_entry.id   AF-A0A435Z7U7-F1
#
_cell.length_a   1.000
_cell.length_b   1.000
_cell.length_c   1.000
_cell.angle_alpha   90.00
_cell.angle_beta   90.00
_cell.angle_gamma   90.00
#
_symmetry.space_group_name_H-M   'P 1'
#
loop_
_entity.id
_entity.type
_entity.pdbx_description
1 polymer ?
#
loop_
_entity_poly.entity_id
_entity_poly.type
_entity_poly.pdbx_seq_one_letter_code
_entity_poly.pdbx_strand_id
1 'polypeptide(L)'
;MIYISEEESAALVTHELAFEAAREALVAAASRQSWVFPAVIGRTKEASNTFSIKSGSSNDLTGVKIGSFWSGNPARGLPRHNSTIVLLDHNTGR
;
A
#
# COMPACT_ATOMS: atom_id res chain seq x y z
N MET A 1 13.66 10.02 -6.60
CA MET A 1 12.43 9.21 -6.69
C MET A 1 12.73 7.98 -7.52
N ILE A 2 12.57 6.79 -6.95
CA ILE A 2 12.73 5.52 -7.65
C ILE A 2 11.32 5.05 -8.03
N TYR A 3 11.11 4.69 -9.28
CA TYR A 3 9.88 4.07 -9.75
C TYR A 3 10.11 2.57 -9.88
N ILE A 4 9.19 1.78 -9.33
CA ILE A 4 9.15 0.33 -9.48
C ILE A 4 7.77 0.00 -10.04
N SER A 5 7.75 -0.57 -11.25
CA SER A 5 6.53 -1.02 -11.91
C SER A 5 5.93 -2.26 -11.23
N GLU A 6 4.68 -2.57 -11.57
CA GLU A 6 4.04 -3.81 -11.12
C GLU A 6 4.83 -5.04 -11.57
N GLU A 7 5.28 -5.06 -12.83
CA GLU A 7 6.08 -6.15 -13.40
C GLU A 7 7.41 -6.34 -12.66
N GLU A 8 8.15 -5.26 -12.41
CA GLU A 8 9.40 -5.31 -11.63
C GLU A 8 9.14 -5.79 -10.20
N SER A 9 8.11 -5.27 -9.53
CA SER A 9 7.78 -5.69 -8.16
C SER A 9 7.39 -7.17 -8.09
N ALA A 10 6.64 -7.67 -9.08
CA ALA A 10 6.25 -9.07 -9.15
C ALA A 10 7.46 -9.99 -9.43
N ALA A 11 8.43 -9.54 -10.22
CA ALA A 11 9.66 -10.28 -10.48
C ALA A 11 10.61 -10.31 -9.27
N LEU A 12 10.60 -9.27 -8.43
CA LEU A 12 11.49 -9.14 -7.26
C LEU A 12 10.93 -9.81 -5.99
N VAL A 13 9.61 -9.87 -5.83
CA VAL A 13 8.98 -10.38 -4.62
C VAL A 13 8.84 -11.90 -4.65
N THR A 14 9.48 -12.58 -3.70
CA THR A 14 9.25 -14.01 -3.44
C THR A 14 8.24 -14.21 -2.31
N HIS A 15 7.72 -15.44 -2.18
CA HIS A 15 6.79 -15.77 -1.10
C HIS A 15 7.45 -15.63 0.28
N GLU A 16 8.71 -16.08 0.42
CA GLU A 16 9.49 -15.99 1.64
C GLU A 16 9.75 -14.52 2.01
N LEU A 17 10.12 -13.68 1.04
CA LEU A 17 10.31 -12.25 1.26
C LEU A 17 9.02 -11.59 1.75
N ALA A 18 7.89 -11.87 1.08
CA ALA A 18 6.60 -11.31 1.46
C ALA A 18 6.16 -11.78 2.86
N PHE A 19 6.40 -13.04 3.19
CA PHE A 19 6.08 -13.61 4.50
C PHE A 19 6.87 -12.95 5.63
N GLU A 20 8.20 -12.86 5.48
CA GLU A 20 9.07 -12.26 6.50
C GLU A 20 8.73 -10.78 6.70
N ALA A 21 8.55 -10.03 5.61
CA ALA A 21 8.16 -8.62 5.66
C ALA A 21 6.79 -8.42 6.36
N ALA A 22 5.80 -9.27 6.07
CA ALA A 22 4.49 -9.19 6.72
C ALA A 22 4.58 -9.54 8.22
N ARG A 23 5.37 -10.55 8.59
CA ARG A 23 5.61 -10.92 9.98
C ARG A 23 6.24 -9.76 10.75
N GLU A 24 7.31 -9.17 10.22
CA GLU A 24 8.00 -8.04 10.85
C GLU A 24 7.08 -6.83 11.00
N ALA A 25 6.30 -6.50 9.97
CA ALA A 25 5.33 -5.41 10.03
C ALA A 25 4.27 -5.64 11.12
N LEU A 26 3.77 -6.87 11.28
CA LEU A 26 2.79 -7.22 12.31
C LEU A 26 3.40 -7.13 13.73
N VAL A 27 4.64 -7.61 13.90
CA VAL A 27 5.37 -7.47 15.17
C VAL A 27 5.59 -6.00 15.53
N ALA A 28 6.01 -5.17 14.56
CA ALA A 28 6.20 -3.74 14.76
C ALA A 28 4.88 -3.02 15.08
N ALA A 29 3.77 -3.40 14.44
CA ALA A 29 2.44 -2.83 14.70
C ALA A 29 1.90 -3.17 16.10
N ALA A 30 2.33 -4.29 16.67
CA ALA A 30 1.99 -4.68 18.05
C ALA A 30 2.93 -4.04 19.10
N SER A 31 3.98 -3.34 18.67
CA SER A 31 4.97 -2.69 19.54
C SER A 31 4.83 -1.17 19.50
N ARG A 32 5.72 -0.46 20.22
CA ARG A 32 5.82 1.01 20.17
C ARG A 32 6.80 1.52 19.10
N GLN A 33 7.26 0.65 18.21
CA GLN A 33 8.27 0.95 17.18
C GLN A 33 7.64 1.34 15.83
N SER A 34 6.31 1.38 15.75
CA SER A 34 5.60 1.84 14.57
C SER A 34 4.30 2.55 14.92
N TRP A 35 3.80 3.29 13.94
CA TRP A 35 2.55 4.01 13.97
C TRP A 35 1.75 3.60 12.74
N VAL A 36 0.55 3.05 12.98
CA VAL A 36 -0.46 2.83 11.94
C VAL A 36 -1.45 3.96 12.05
N PHE A 37 -1.57 4.77 10.99
CA PHE A 37 -2.45 5.93 11.01
C PHE A 37 -3.89 5.55 10.65
N PRO A 38 -4.89 6.35 11.08
CA PRO A 38 -6.28 6.11 10.71
C PRO A 38 -6.47 6.03 9.19
N ALA A 39 -7.12 4.97 8.73
CA ALA A 39 -7.40 4.80 7.30
C ALA A 39 -8.39 5.85 6.82
N VAL A 40 -8.09 6.48 5.69
CA VAL A 40 -9.07 7.28 4.94
C VAL A 40 -9.83 6.32 4.04
N ILE A 41 -11.16 6.39 4.06
CA ILE A 41 -12.03 5.59 3.20
C ILE A 41 -12.92 6.55 2.42
N GLY A 42 -12.77 6.56 1.10
CA GLY A 42 -13.55 7.38 0.19
C GLY A 42 -14.47 6.54 -0.69
N ARG A 43 -15.63 7.10 -1.01
CA ARG A 43 -16.54 6.60 -2.03
C ARG A 43 -16.66 7.62 -3.14
N THR A 44 -16.79 7.17 -4.38
CA THR A 44 -17.06 8.07 -5.50
C THR A 44 -18.56 8.32 -5.63
N LYS A 45 -18.98 9.12 -6.63
CA LYS A 45 -20.40 9.25 -7.01
C LYS A 45 -21.03 7.90 -7.35
N GLU A 46 -20.26 7.02 -8.00
CA GLU A 46 -20.63 5.63 -8.17
C GLU A 46 -20.37 4.90 -6.84
N ALA A 47 -21.43 4.52 -6.14
CA ALA A 47 -21.36 3.97 -4.78
C ALA A 47 -20.59 2.63 -4.72
N SER A 48 -20.54 1.92 -5.84
CA SER A 48 -19.77 0.68 -5.98
C SER A 48 -18.26 0.89 -6.14
N ASN A 49 -17.80 2.13 -6.35
CA ASN A 49 -16.39 2.47 -6.46
C ASN A 49 -15.89 3.11 -5.16
N THR A 50 -14.77 2.59 -4.66
CA THR A 50 -14.19 3.03 -3.39
C THR A 50 -12.68 3.19 -3.51
N PHE A 51 -12.10 4.06 -2.69
CA PHE A 51 -10.67 4.12 -2.48
C PHE A 51 -10.35 4.19 -0.99
N SER A 52 -9.12 3.84 -0.65
CA SER A 52 -8.61 3.98 0.71
C SER A 52 -7.18 4.48 0.69
N ILE A 53 -6.83 5.23 1.73
CA ILE A 53 -5.45 5.64 2.01
C ILE A 53 -5.08 4.99 3.34
N LYS A 54 -4.03 4.18 3.33
CA LYS A 54 -3.50 3.49 4.50
C LYS A 54 -2.04 3.88 4.64
N SER A 55 -1.70 4.60 5.69
CA SER A 55 -0.36 5.08 5.94
C SER A 55 0.19 4.56 7.26
N GLY A 56 1.51 4.54 7.35
CA GLY A 56 2.22 4.17 8.56
C GLY A 56 3.66 4.63 8.54
N SER A 57 4.29 4.54 9.70
CA SER A 57 5.70 4.85 9.90
C SER A 57 6.29 3.89 10.94
N SER A 58 7.54 3.49 10.75
CA SER A 58 8.37 2.79 11.74
C SER A 58 9.68 3.56 11.89
N ASN A 59 10.61 3.04 12.68
CA ASN A 59 11.95 3.64 12.82
C ASN A 59 12.72 3.75 11.50
N ASP A 60 12.41 2.90 10.50
CA ASP A 60 13.20 2.79 9.28
C ASP A 60 12.40 3.05 8.00
N LEU A 61 11.06 3.02 8.06
CA LEU A 61 10.19 3.15 6.89
C LEU A 61 9.03 4.10 7.16
N THR A 62 8.76 5.00 6.22
CA THR A 62 7.57 5.86 6.24
C THR A 62 6.90 5.82 4.88
N GLY A 63 5.59 5.66 4.84
CA GLY A 63 4.91 5.61 3.56
C GLY A 63 3.40 5.48 3.63
N VAL A 64 2.82 5.35 2.44
CA VAL A 64 1.39 5.26 2.22
C VAL A 64 1.07 4.31 1.09
N LYS A 65 -0.03 3.55 1.25
CA LYS A 65 -0.69 2.85 0.16
C LYS A 65 -2.01 3.52 -0.17
N ILE A 66 -2.19 3.84 -1.45
CA ILE A 66 -3.46 4.26 -2.02
C ILE A 66 -4.02 3.04 -2.73
N GLY A 67 -5.13 2.51 -2.23
CA GLY A 67 -5.84 1.37 -2.81
C GLY A 67 -7.18 1.78 -3.38
N SER A 68 -7.61 1.14 -4.45
CA SER A 68 -8.87 1.41 -5.12
C SER A 68 -9.62 0.13 -5.48
N PHE A 69 -10.94 0.24 -5.55
CA PHE A 69 -11.84 -0.80 -6.06
C PHE A 69 -12.84 -0.16 -7.02
N TRP A 70 -12.77 -0.55 -8.29
CA TRP A 70 -13.68 -0.10 -9.35
C TRP A 70 -14.46 -1.28 -9.90
N SER A 71 -15.76 -1.35 -9.58
CA SER A 71 -16.60 -2.51 -9.86
C SER A 71 -16.73 -2.83 -11.35
N GLY A 72 -16.80 -1.78 -12.18
CA GLY A 72 -16.97 -1.84 -13.63
C GLY A 72 -15.69 -2.01 -14.46
N ASN A 73 -14.51 -2.04 -13.83
CA ASN A 73 -13.24 -2.19 -14.55
C ASN A 73 -13.13 -3.43 -15.46
N PRO A 74 -13.70 -4.60 -15.12
CA PRO A 74 -13.63 -5.76 -16.00
C PRO A 74 -14.25 -5.53 -17.39
N ALA A 75 -15.28 -4.68 -17.52
CA ALA A 75 -15.86 -4.32 -18.81
C ALA A 75 -14.90 -3.53 -19.71
N ARG A 76 -13.79 -3.04 -19.15
CA ARG A 76 -12.73 -2.28 -19.81
C ARG A 76 -11.42 -3.08 -19.88
N GLY A 77 -11.43 -4.36 -19.52
CA GLY A 77 -10.23 -5.20 -19.45
C GLY A 77 -9.28 -4.85 -18.31
N LEU A 78 -9.75 -4.16 -17.27
CA LEU A 78 -8.92 -3.73 -16.13
C LEU A 78 -9.24 -4.53 -14.85
N PRO A 79 -8.28 -4.72 -13.93
CA PRO A 79 -8.54 -5.27 -12.61
C PRO A 79 -9.46 -4.36 -11.78
N ARG A 80 -10.31 -4.96 -10.95
CA ARG A 80 -11.14 -4.20 -10.00
C ARG A 80 -10.29 -3.52 -8.94
N HIS A 81 -9.33 -4.25 -8.38
CA HIS A 81 -8.43 -3.78 -7.35
C HIS A 81 -7.16 -3.23 -7.97
N ASN A 82 -6.78 -2.02 -7.57
CA ASN A 82 -5.49 -1.44 -7.92
C ASN A 82 -4.89 -0.80 -6.67
N SER A 83 -3.57 -0.68 -6.63
CA SER A 83 -2.92 0.06 -5.57
C SER A 83 -1.59 0.66 -6.00
N THR A 84 -1.24 1.77 -5.38
CA THR A 84 0.07 2.41 -5.51
C THR A 84 0.64 2.60 -4.11
N ILE A 85 1.91 2.24 -3.94
CA ILE A 85 2.65 2.45 -2.70
C ILE A 85 3.63 3.61 -2.94
N VAL A 86 3.68 4.54 -2.00
CA VAL A 86 4.65 5.62 -1.97
C VAL A 86 5.46 5.46 -0.68
N LEU A 87 6.74 5.21 -0.84
CA LEU A 87 7.70 5.25 0.25
C LEU A 87 8.39 6.61 0.23
N LEU A 88 8.53 7.21 1.41
CA LEU A 88 9.23 8.47 1.59
C LEU A 88 10.58 8.19 2.23
N ASP A 89 11.58 8.97 1.87
CA ASP A 89 12.83 9.01 2.62
C ASP A 89 12.52 9.33 4.09
N HIS A 90 12.87 8.43 5.00
CA HIS A 90 12.48 8.53 6.40
C HIS A 90 13.03 9.80 7.08
N ASN A 91 14.20 10.28 6.64
CA ASN A 91 14.88 11.41 7.26
C ASN A 91 14.46 12.78 6.69
N THR A 92 14.06 12.81 5.41
CA THR A 92 13.84 14.06 4.65
C THR A 92 12.44 14.19 4.07
N GLY A 93 11.65 13.11 4.05
CA GLY A 93 10.30 13.08 3.48
C GLY A 93 10.25 13.16 1.95
N ARG A 94 11.39 13.06 1.26
CA ARG A 94 11.50 13.10 -0.21
C ARG A 94 11.03 11.84 -0.91
#